data_AF-A0A7M4F741-F1
#
_entry.id   AF-A0A7M4F741-F1
#
_cell.length_a   1.000
_cell.length_b   1.000
_cell.length_c   1.000
_cell.angle_alpha   90.00
_cell.angle_beta   90.00
_cell.angle_gamma   90.00
#
_symmetry.space_group_name_H-M   'P 1'
#
loop_
_entity.id
_entity.type
_entity.pdbx_description
1 polymer ?
#
loop_
_entity_poly.entity_id
_entity_poly.type
_entity_poly.pdbx_seq_one_letter_code
_entity_poly.pdbx_strand_id
1 'polypeptide(L)'
;MAAPSSTFRLLARLGCWAPGRAWCRGYGARASATGELVTHTGQIYDEHDYRRTRFVTRQKEVNTSFAIDLIAEQPVNEAESRVVSCDGGGGALGHPKVYINLDKETKTGTCGYCGLQFKQKHHH
;
A
#
# COMPACT_ATOMS: atom_id res chain seq x y z
N MET A 1 25.69 -19.84 55.07
CA MET A 1 25.93 -18.46 54.57
C MET A 1 26.72 -18.55 53.27
N ALA A 2 26.44 -17.61 52.35
CA ALA A 2 27.04 -17.41 51.01
C ALA A 2 26.37 -18.16 49.85
N ALA A 3 25.69 -17.37 49.02
CA ALA A 3 24.96 -17.71 47.80
C ALA A 3 25.90 -17.80 46.58
N PRO A 4 25.54 -18.57 45.53
CA PRO A 4 26.17 -18.44 44.23
C PRO A 4 25.44 -17.40 43.36
N SER A 5 26.26 -16.58 42.72
CA SER A 5 25.99 -15.41 41.89
C SER A 5 25.15 -15.71 40.64
N SER A 6 24.01 -15.03 40.56
CA SER A 6 23.17 -14.93 39.36
C SER A 6 23.88 -14.07 38.30
N THR A 7 24.25 -14.67 37.17
CA THR A 7 24.79 -13.96 36.01
C THR A 7 23.64 -13.52 35.11
N PHE A 8 23.20 -12.28 35.32
CA PHE A 8 22.21 -11.61 34.49
C PHE A 8 22.88 -11.23 33.15
N ARG A 9 22.77 -12.10 32.14
CA ARG A 9 23.16 -11.77 30.76
C ARG A 9 22.16 -10.78 30.18
N LEU A 10 22.51 -9.49 30.31
CA LEU A 10 21.86 -8.38 29.64
C LEU A 10 21.95 -8.58 28.12
N LEU A 11 20.91 -9.11 27.48
CA LEU A 11 20.74 -9.04 26.02
C LEU A 11 20.41 -7.60 25.66
N ALA A 12 21.44 -6.77 25.53
CA ALA A 12 21.36 -5.51 24.82
C ALA A 12 20.93 -5.81 23.39
N ARG A 13 19.67 -5.52 23.07
CA ARG A 13 19.17 -5.43 21.69
C ARG A 13 19.85 -4.25 21.02
N LEU A 14 21.09 -4.45 20.58
CA LEU A 14 21.76 -3.55 19.65
C LEU A 14 21.03 -3.69 18.32
N GLY A 15 20.24 -2.66 18.02
CA GLY A 15 19.52 -2.53 16.77
C GLY A 15 20.45 -2.75 15.59
N CYS A 16 20.04 -3.65 14.69
CA CYS A 16 20.69 -3.84 13.41
C CYS A 16 20.71 -2.51 12.67
N TRP A 17 21.91 -1.96 12.53
CA TRP A 17 22.23 -0.89 11.61
C TRP A 17 22.22 -1.52 10.21
N ALA A 18 21.11 -1.39 9.49
CA ALA A 18 21.05 -1.78 8.09
C ALA A 18 21.28 -0.53 7.23
N PRO A 19 22.44 -0.39 6.57
CA PRO A 19 22.66 0.65 5.56
C PRO A 19 22.00 0.17 4.27
N GLY A 20 20.69 0.31 4.19
CA GLY A 20 19.91 0.13 2.98
C GLY A 20 18.93 1.27 2.92
N ARG A 21 19.06 2.15 1.92
CA ARG A 21 18.03 3.15 1.59
C ARG A 21 16.79 2.40 1.10
N ALA A 22 16.05 1.77 2.00
CA ALA A 22 14.65 1.50 1.76
C ALA A 22 13.99 2.88 1.81
N TRP A 23 13.75 3.45 0.62
CA TRP A 23 12.75 4.50 0.50
C TRP A 23 11.43 3.86 0.96
N CYS A 24 11.12 3.98 2.24
CA CYS A 24 9.75 3.82 2.70
C CYS A 24 8.95 4.87 1.93
N ARG A 25 8.24 4.46 0.88
CA ARG A 25 7.18 5.30 0.33
C ARG A 25 6.24 5.55 1.49
N GLY A 26 6.21 6.78 1.98
CA GLY A 26 5.20 7.19 2.94
C GLY A 26 3.84 6.96 2.30
N TYR A 27 3.06 6.07 2.91
CA TYR A 27 1.67 5.81 2.57
C TYR A 27 0.82 7.02 2.98
N GLY A 28 -0.18 7.37 2.16
CA GLY A 28 -1.15 8.41 2.43
C GLY A 28 -0.79 9.82 1.97
N ALA A 29 -1.59 10.78 2.45
CA ALA A 29 -1.52 12.18 2.04
C ALA A 29 -0.20 12.84 2.46
N ARG A 30 0.46 13.48 1.50
CA ARG A 30 1.70 14.24 1.73
C ARG A 30 1.38 15.71 1.96
N ALA A 31 2.12 16.37 2.83
CA ALA A 31 2.05 17.82 2.95
C ALA A 31 2.90 18.49 1.86
N SER A 32 2.35 19.53 1.24
CA SER A 32 3.07 20.42 0.32
C SER A 32 3.95 21.42 1.08
N ALA A 33 4.80 22.15 0.35
CA ALA A 33 5.65 23.20 0.94
C ALA A 33 4.85 24.28 1.67
N THR A 34 3.60 24.52 1.26
CA THR A 34 2.70 25.50 1.87
C THR A 34 1.92 24.93 3.06
N GLY A 35 2.18 23.68 3.45
CA GLY A 35 1.50 23.00 4.55
C GLY A 35 0.14 22.40 4.19
N GLU A 36 -0.34 22.55 2.96
CA GLU A 36 -1.60 21.93 2.50
C GLU A 36 -1.40 20.47 2.12
N LEU A 37 -2.42 19.64 2.38
CA LEU A 37 -2.41 18.24 1.96
C LEU A 37 -2.58 18.10 0.44
N VAL A 38 -1.70 17.30 -0.14
CA VAL A 38 -1.76 16.81 -1.52
C VAL A 38 -2.88 15.78 -1.61
N THR A 39 -3.75 15.92 -2.61
CA THR A 39 -4.83 14.95 -2.84
C THR A 39 -4.28 13.62 -3.38
N HIS A 40 -5.08 12.54 -3.32
CA HIS A 40 -4.69 11.22 -3.83
C HIS A 40 -4.31 11.20 -5.33
N THR A 41 -4.77 12.19 -6.11
CA THR A 41 -4.39 12.38 -7.52
C THR A 41 -3.10 13.16 -7.70
N GLY A 42 -2.59 13.80 -6.65
CA GLY A 42 -1.43 14.70 -6.70
C GLY A 42 -1.78 16.18 -6.85
N GLN A 43 -3.07 16.56 -6.88
CA GLN A 43 -3.46 17.97 -7.03
C GLN A 43 -3.13 18.79 -5.78
N ILE A 44 -2.46 19.93 -6.01
CA ILE A 44 -2.28 21.06 -5.09
C ILE A 44 -2.41 22.38 -5.86
N TYR A 45 -2.66 23.48 -5.13
CA TYR A 45 -2.52 24.81 -5.70
C TYR A 45 -1.08 25.29 -5.53
N ASP A 46 -0.61 26.08 -6.49
CA ASP A 46 0.69 26.73 -6.37
C ASP A 46 0.65 27.75 -5.22
N GLU A 47 1.83 28.03 -4.65
CA GLU A 47 1.94 28.95 -3.51
C GLU A 47 1.37 30.34 -3.81
N HIS A 48 1.50 30.79 -5.06
CA HIS A 48 1.12 32.14 -5.50
C HIS A 48 -0.25 32.15 -6.19
N ASP A 49 -1.00 31.04 -6.14
CA ASP A 49 -2.31 30.92 -6.76
C ASP A 49 -3.39 31.55 -5.88
N TYR A 50 -4.07 32.57 -6.40
CA TYR A 50 -5.17 33.27 -5.73
C TYR A 50 -6.33 32.31 -5.35
N ARG A 51 -6.46 31.17 -6.03
CA ARG A 51 -7.51 30.18 -5.76
C ARG A 51 -7.38 29.57 -4.36
N ARG A 52 -6.20 29.63 -3.74
CA ARG A 52 -5.92 29.15 -2.38
C ARG A 52 -6.68 29.92 -1.30
N THR A 53 -7.02 31.19 -1.56
CA THR A 53 -7.72 32.07 -0.61
C THR A 53 -9.00 31.44 -0.05
N ARG A 54 -9.66 30.55 -0.81
CA ARG A 54 -10.86 29.81 -0.38
C ARG A 54 -10.64 28.93 0.87
N PHE A 55 -9.40 28.54 1.15
CA PHE A 55 -9.01 27.65 2.26
C PHE A 55 -8.27 28.37 3.39
N VAL A 56 -8.22 29.70 3.40
CA VAL A 56 -7.53 30.44 4.48
C VAL A 56 -8.28 30.33 5.81
N THR A 57 -9.62 30.40 5.78
CA THR A 57 -10.47 30.26 6.97
C THR A 57 -11.06 28.84 7.11
N ARG A 58 -10.95 28.02 6.07
CA ARG A 58 -11.60 26.70 5.96
C ARG A 58 -10.58 25.63 5.61
N GLN A 59 -10.75 24.43 6.15
CA GLN A 59 -9.87 23.31 5.81
C GLN A 59 -10.15 22.75 4.41
N LYS A 60 -9.08 22.35 3.71
CA LYS A 60 -9.17 21.55 2.49
C LYS A 60 -9.41 20.09 2.88
N GLU A 61 -10.60 19.60 2.61
CA GLU A 61 -10.94 18.20 2.90
C GLU A 61 -10.26 17.27 1.89
N VAL A 62 -9.44 16.35 2.40
CA VAL A 62 -8.73 15.36 1.61
C VAL A 62 -8.90 14.01 2.29
N ASN A 63 -9.29 12.99 1.53
CA ASN A 63 -9.30 11.63 2.04
C ASN A 63 -7.88 11.17 2.34
N THR A 64 -7.59 10.71 3.55
CA THR A 64 -6.24 10.28 3.96
C THR A 64 -5.94 8.83 3.55
N SER A 65 -6.97 8.00 3.35
CA SER A 65 -6.84 6.60 2.95
C SER A 65 -6.76 6.46 1.42
N PHE A 66 -5.54 6.41 0.89
CA PHE A 66 -5.33 6.30 -0.56
C PHE A 66 -5.50 4.85 -1.03
N ALA A 67 -6.41 4.63 -1.99
CA ALA A 67 -6.68 3.30 -2.55
C ALA A 67 -5.44 2.64 -3.19
N ILE A 68 -4.52 3.43 -3.74
CA ILE A 68 -3.26 2.94 -4.33
C ILE A 68 -2.43 2.17 -3.30
N ASP A 69 -2.37 2.73 -2.09
CA ASP A 69 -1.58 2.18 -0.99
C ASP A 69 -2.26 0.93 -0.42
N LEU A 70 -3.58 1.00 -0.23
CA LEU A 70 -4.38 -0.12 0.27
C LEU A 70 -4.36 -1.34 -0.66
N ILE A 71 -4.37 -1.12 -1.99
CA ILE A 71 -4.29 -2.22 -2.97
C ILE A 71 -2.88 -2.80 -3.00
N ALA A 72 -1.84 -1.97 -2.86
CA ALA A 72 -0.46 -2.43 -2.81
C ALA A 72 -0.16 -3.25 -1.53
N GLU A 73 -0.89 -3.00 -0.45
CA GLU A 73 -0.79 -3.77 0.80
C GLU A 73 -1.42 -5.16 0.68
N GLN A 74 -2.40 -5.35 -0.21
CA GLN A 74 -3.02 -6.65 -0.41
C GLN A 74 -2.04 -7.67 -1.01
N PRO A 75 -2.02 -8.92 -0.49
CA PRO A 75 -1.13 -9.95 -1.02
C PRO A 75 -1.56 -10.36 -2.44
N VAL A 76 -0.58 -10.85 -3.21
CA VAL A 76 -0.86 -11.45 -4.52
C VAL A 76 -1.54 -12.80 -4.30
N ASN A 77 -2.70 -12.98 -4.93
CA ASN A 77 -3.44 -14.23 -4.88
C ASN A 77 -2.81 -15.24 -5.83
N GLU A 78 -2.47 -16.40 -5.30
CA GLU A 78 -1.85 -17.45 -6.09
C GLU A 78 -2.88 -18.50 -6.49
N ALA A 79 -3.01 -18.78 -7.79
CA ALA A 79 -3.95 -19.74 -8.35
C ALA A 79 -3.23 -20.84 -9.12
N GLU A 80 -3.78 -22.05 -9.16
CA GLU A 80 -3.18 -23.16 -9.93
C GLU A 80 -3.61 -23.12 -11.41
N SER A 81 -4.77 -22.53 -11.69
CA SER A 81 -5.31 -22.44 -13.04
C SER A 81 -4.64 -21.37 -13.89
N ARG A 82 -4.57 -21.63 -15.19
CA ARG A 82 -4.08 -20.69 -16.20
C ARG A 82 -4.98 -19.45 -16.36
N VAL A 83 -6.28 -19.62 -16.16
CA VAL A 83 -7.29 -18.55 -16.22
C VAL A 83 -8.04 -18.50 -14.89
N VAL A 84 -8.18 -17.31 -14.32
CA VAL A 84 -8.90 -17.08 -13.06
C VAL A 84 -10.12 -16.21 -13.32
N SER A 85 -11.26 -16.54 -12.73
CA SER A 85 -12.42 -15.66 -12.73
C SER A 85 -12.46 -14.80 -11.47
N CYS A 86 -12.58 -13.48 -11.64
CA CYS A 86 -12.73 -12.52 -10.55
C CYS A 86 -14.09 -11.82 -10.70
N ASP A 87 -14.85 -11.80 -9.61
CA ASP A 87 -16.13 -11.09 -9.45
C ASP A 87 -16.05 -10.00 -8.36
N GLY A 88 -14.91 -9.88 -7.67
CA GLY A 88 -14.73 -8.97 -6.54
C GLY A 88 -15.35 -9.43 -5.23
N GLY A 89 -15.84 -10.68 -5.18
CA GLY A 89 -16.52 -11.24 -4.02
C GLY A 89 -17.98 -10.83 -3.91
N GLY A 90 -18.80 -11.70 -3.31
CA GLY A 90 -20.22 -11.43 -3.08
C GLY A 90 -21.12 -11.57 -4.32
N GLY A 91 -20.63 -12.17 -5.40
CA GLY A 91 -21.42 -12.47 -6.61
C GLY A 91 -21.96 -11.20 -7.28
N ALA A 92 -23.21 -10.84 -6.98
CA ALA A 92 -23.86 -9.64 -7.54
C ALA A 92 -23.46 -8.33 -6.83
N LEU A 93 -22.83 -8.39 -5.66
CA LEU A 93 -22.39 -7.20 -4.91
C LEU A 93 -21.02 -6.65 -5.36
N GLY A 94 -20.28 -7.44 -6.13
CA GLY A 94 -18.97 -7.07 -6.66
C GLY A 94 -19.06 -6.40 -8.02
N HIS A 95 -18.10 -6.72 -8.89
CA HIS A 95 -18.06 -6.24 -10.27
C HIS A 95 -18.45 -7.35 -11.25
N PRO A 96 -18.73 -7.03 -12.53
CA PRO A 96 -18.99 -8.05 -13.54
C PRO A 96 -17.88 -9.10 -13.58
N LYS A 97 -18.27 -10.37 -13.66
CA LYS A 97 -17.33 -11.49 -13.69
C LYS A 97 -16.39 -11.34 -14.88
N VAL A 98 -15.09 -11.23 -14.61
CA VAL A 98 -14.03 -11.17 -15.62
C VAL A 98 -13.07 -12.33 -15.49
N TYR A 99 -12.47 -12.69 -16.62
CA TYR A 99 -11.48 -13.75 -16.72
C TYR A 99 -10.11 -13.15 -16.98
N ILE A 100 -9.14 -13.50 -16.13
CA ILE A 100 -7.78 -12.97 -16.15
C ILE A 100 -6.85 -14.10 -16.59
N ASN A 101 -6.04 -13.83 -17.61
CA ASN A 101 -5.05 -14.79 -18.12
C ASN A 101 -3.75 -14.68 -17.32
N LEU A 102 -3.25 -15.82 -16.84
CA LEU A 102 -2.03 -15.94 -16.03
C LEU A 102 -0.86 -16.58 -16.79
N ASP A 103 -0.96 -16.67 -18.12
CA ASP A 103 0.04 -17.27 -19.01
C ASP A 103 1.46 -16.70 -18.90
N LYS A 104 1.58 -15.46 -18.42
CA LYS A 104 2.86 -14.75 -18.33
C LYS A 104 3.39 -14.83 -16.91
N GLU A 105 4.30 -15.76 -16.64
CA GLU A 105 4.93 -15.94 -15.32
C GLU A 105 5.71 -14.70 -14.82
N THR A 106 6.15 -13.85 -15.74
CA THR A 106 6.94 -12.64 -15.44
C THR A 106 6.11 -11.48 -14.87
N LYS A 107 4.78 -11.51 -15.01
CA LYS A 107 3.89 -10.43 -14.55
C LYS A 107 2.68 -11.01 -13.82
N THR A 108 2.27 -10.34 -12.75
CA THR A 108 0.99 -10.67 -12.11
C THR A 108 -0.17 -10.20 -12.99
N GLY A 109 -1.22 -11.02 -13.06
CA GLY A 109 -2.47 -10.67 -13.71
C GLY A 109 -3.31 -9.80 -12.78
N THR A 110 -3.42 -8.50 -13.08
CA THR A 110 -4.21 -7.57 -12.26
C THR A 110 -5.66 -7.52 -12.74
N CYS A 111 -6.60 -7.60 -11.80
CA CYS A 111 -8.01 -7.37 -12.11
C CYS A 111 -8.25 -5.87 -12.39
N GLY A 112 -8.87 -5.55 -13.52
CA GLY A 112 -9.18 -4.17 -13.91
C GLY A 112 -10.22 -3.45 -13.04
N TYR A 113 -10.90 -4.19 -12.15
CA TYR A 113 -11.92 -3.63 -11.25
C TYR A 113 -11.39 -3.57 -9.80
N CYS A 114 -11.13 -4.72 -9.18
CA CYS A 114 -10.67 -4.76 -7.80
C CYS A 114 -9.22 -4.30 -7.60
N GLY A 115 -8.41 -4.28 -8.66
CA GLY A 115 -6.96 -4.03 -8.54
C GLY A 115 -6.16 -5.16 -7.89
N LEU A 116 -6.83 -6.24 -7.46
CA LEU A 116 -6.19 -7.43 -6.91
C LEU A 116 -5.30 -8.10 -7.96
N GLN A 117 -4.17 -8.63 -7.50
CA GLN A 117 -3.18 -9.28 -8.33
C GLN A 117 -3.29 -10.79 -8.20
N PHE A 118 -3.15 -11.49 -9.32
CA PHE A 118 -3.17 -12.94 -9.39
C PHE A 118 -1.88 -13.47 -10.03
N LYS A 119 -1.37 -14.60 -9.55
CA LYS A 119 -0.20 -15.28 -10.11
C LYS A 119 -0.44 -16.79 -10.19
N GLN A 120 0.03 -17.43 -11.25
CA GLN A 120 -0.06 -18.88 -11.35
C GLN A 120 1.03 -19.55 -10.48
N LYS A 121 0.66 -20.52 -9.64
CA LYS A 121 1.63 -21.41 -8.99
C LYS A 121 1.99 -22.53 -9.95
N HIS A 122 3.27 -22.68 -10.24
CA HIS A 122 3.79 -23.86 -10.94
C HIS A 122 4.30 -24.84 -9.91
N HIS A 123 3.76 -26.06 -9.91
CA HIS A 123 4.32 -27.17 -9.16
C HIS A 123 5.54 -27.69 -9.91
N HIS A 124 6.72 -27.60 -9.28
CA HIS A 124 7.91 -28.32 -9.68
C HIS A 124 7.94 -29.69 -9.02
#